data_AF-A0A942DNL4-F1
#
_entry.id   AF-A0A942DNL4-F1
#
_cell.length_a   1.000
_cell.length_b   1.000
_cell.length_c   1.000
_cell.angle_alpha   90.00
_cell.angle_beta   90.00
_cell.angle_gamma   90.00
#
_symmetry.space_group_name_H-M   'P 1'
#
loop_
_entity.id
_entity.type
_entity.pdbx_description
1 polymer ?
#
loop_
_entity_poly.entity_id
_entity_poly.type
_entity_poly.pdbx_seq_one_letter_code
_entity_poly.pdbx_strand_id
1 'polypeptide(L)'
;MSSENFRQLKPFCSVLILIFTFFSLVFLQMEERRLGYSVLKLSREHKKILEDKHVREIQLVKVTRPQLVEHMAQSKFTLKKIQADQIIHLSGSTASVVDMTPATKAAPNVAKKEL
;
A
#
# COMPACT_ATOMS: atom_id res chain seq x y z
N MET A 1 32.93 40.07 48.44
CA MET A 1 33.49 38.92 49.18
C MET A 1 33.11 37.60 48.51
N SER A 2 33.65 37.28 47.34
CA SER A 2 33.26 36.05 46.61
C SER A 2 34.42 35.35 45.90
N SER A 3 35.47 36.08 45.53
CA SER A 3 36.64 35.53 44.81
C SER A 3 37.52 34.59 45.65
N GLU A 4 37.62 34.81 46.96
CA GLU A 4 38.41 33.93 47.85
C GLU A 4 37.75 32.56 48.06
N ASN A 5 36.41 32.54 48.19
CA ASN A 5 35.62 31.31 48.26
C ASN A 5 35.75 30.46 46.97
N PHE A 6 35.83 31.12 45.81
CA PHE A 6 36.02 30.46 44.52
C PHE A 6 37.40 29.77 44.37
N ARG A 7 38.45 30.31 44.99
CA ARG A 7 39.77 29.67 45.01
C ARG A 7 39.79 28.42 45.89
N GLN A 8 39.02 28.40 46.99
CA GLN A 8 38.86 27.23 47.85
C GLN A 8 37.98 26.13 47.21
N LEU A 9 37.05 26.50 46.31
CA LEU A 9 36.19 25.54 45.60
C LEU A 9 36.90 24.81 44.43
N LYS A 10 38.01 25.33 43.91
CA LYS A 10 38.78 24.72 42.81
C LYS A 10 39.13 23.23 43.01
N PRO A 11 39.73 22.82 44.15
CA PRO A 11 40.05 21.41 44.38
C PRO A 11 38.79 20.54 44.44
N PHE A 12 37.71 21.04 45.04
CA PHE A 12 36.43 20.33 45.10
C PHE A 12 35.82 20.14 43.70
N CYS A 13 35.80 21.19 42.90
CA CYS A 13 35.30 21.16 41.53
C CYS A 13 36.13 20.21 40.64
N SER A 14 37.45 20.17 40.81
CA SER A 14 38.34 19.24 40.10
C SER A 14 38.00 17.78 40.40
N VAL A 15 37.72 17.44 41.66
CA VAL A 15 37.31 16.09 42.06
C VAL A 15 35.90 15.76 41.55
N LEU A 16 34.99 16.73 41.59
CA LEU A 16 33.62 16.58 41.09
C LEU A 16 33.59 16.28 39.59
N ILE A 17 34.42 16.98 38.81
CA ILE A 17 34.59 16.74 37.37
C ILE A 17 35.15 15.33 37.12
N LEU A 18 36.12 14.87 37.91
CA LEU A 18 36.61 13.49 37.81
C LEU A 18 35.49 12.47 38.06
N ILE A 19 34.73 12.64 39.14
CA ILE A 19 33.60 11.73 39.45
C ILE A 19 32.57 11.75 38.31
N PHE A 20 32.23 12.94 37.80
CA PHE A 20 31.26 13.09 36.73
C PHE A 20 31.73 12.46 35.42
N THR A 21 33.01 12.58 35.09
CA THR A 21 33.58 11.96 33.89
C THR A 21 33.61 10.44 33.98
N PHE A 22 33.99 9.87 35.13
CA PHE A 22 33.88 8.43 35.37
C PHE A 22 32.43 7.94 35.29
N PHE A 23 31.49 8.67 35.89
CA PHE A 23 30.07 8.35 35.81
C PHE A 23 29.57 8.39 34.36
N SER A 24 29.90 9.45 33.63
CA SER A 24 29.50 9.61 32.22
C SER A 24 30.04 8.48 31.34
N LEU A 25 31.28 8.03 31.57
CA LEU A 25 31.85 6.89 30.84
C LEU A 25 31.08 5.60 31.07
N VAL A 26 30.71 5.30 32.31
CA VAL A 26 29.91 4.10 32.64
C VAL A 26 28.52 4.19 32.01
N PHE A 27 27.89 5.37 32.06
CA PHE A 27 26.59 5.59 31.44
C PHE A 27 26.65 5.43 29.93
N LEU A 28 27.68 5.97 29.28
CA LEU A 28 27.86 5.84 27.84
C LEU A 28 28.00 4.37 27.42
N GLN A 29 28.77 3.57 28.19
CA GLN A 29 28.92 2.14 27.93
C GLN A 29 27.62 1.36 28.13
N MET A 30 26.81 1.74 29.13
CA MET A 30 25.49 1.14 29.36
C MET A 30 24.47 1.54 28.29
N GLU A 31 24.50 2.80 27.86
CA GLU A 31 23.67 3.36 26.78
C GLU A 31 23.94 2.65 25.46
N GLU A 32 25.22 2.45 25.11
CA GLU A 32 25.64 1.78 23.89
C GLU A 32 25.12 0.33 23.85
N ARG A 33 25.21 -0.42 24.96
CA ARG A 33 24.65 -1.78 25.02
C ARG A 33 23.14 -1.79 24.86
N ARG A 34 22.43 -0.89 25.56
CA ARG A 34 20.96 -0.77 25.49
C ARG A 34 20.49 -0.44 24.07
N LEU A 35 21.14 0.54 23.45
CA LEU A 35 20.81 1.00 22.10
C LEU A 35 21.21 -0.06 21.07
N GLY A 36 22.36 -0.72 21.26
CA GLY A 36 22.82 -1.82 20.40
C GLY A 36 21.82 -2.98 20.33
N TYR A 37 21.29 -3.43 21.47
CA TYR A 37 20.24 -4.47 21.47
C TYR A 37 18.94 -3.99 20.82
N SER A 38 18.58 -2.73 21.02
CA SER A 38 17.37 -2.14 20.45
C SER A 38 17.46 -2.04 18.93
N VAL A 39 18.59 -1.55 18.40
CA VAL A 39 18.87 -1.45 16.97
C VAL A 39 18.95 -2.82 16.31
N LEU A 40 19.61 -3.79 16.95
CA LEU A 40 19.70 -5.15 16.42
C LEU A 40 18.33 -5.83 16.33
N LYS A 41 17.49 -5.64 17.36
CA LYS A 41 16.10 -6.12 17.32
C LYS A 41 15.30 -5.42 16.21
N LEU A 42 15.38 -4.09 16.14
CA LEU A 42 14.65 -3.30 15.15
C LEU A 42 15.09 -3.63 13.71
N SER A 43 16.39 -3.86 13.49
CA SER A 43 16.94 -4.25 12.19
C SER A 43 16.41 -5.62 11.74
N ARG A 44 16.31 -6.60 12.66
CA ARG A 44 15.72 -7.91 12.37
C ARG A 44 14.24 -7.82 12.03
N GLU A 45 13.48 -7.05 12.80
CA GLU A 45 12.06 -6.83 12.54
C GLU A 45 11.84 -6.12 11.18
N HIS A 46 12.63 -5.09 10.89
CA HIS A 46 12.59 -4.40 9.61
C HIS A 46 12.91 -5.33 8.44
N LYS A 47 13.94 -6.17 8.56
CA LYS A 47 14.29 -7.16 7.54
C LYS A 47 13.15 -8.13 7.27
N LYS A 48 12.49 -8.64 8.32
CA LYS A 48 11.33 -9.52 8.19
C LYS A 48 10.18 -8.84 7.44
N ILE A 49 9.85 -7.59 7.80
CA ILE A 49 8.79 -6.83 7.13
C ILE A 49 9.13 -6.59 5.65
N LEU A 50 10.40 -6.35 5.33
CA LEU A 50 10.85 -6.16 3.95
C LEU A 50 10.69 -7.44 3.13
N GLU A 51 11.08 -8.58 3.68
CA GLU A 51 10.89 -9.89 3.05
C GLU A 51 9.40 -10.20 2.84
N ASP A 52 8.55 -9.95 3.84
CA ASP A 52 7.10 -10.14 3.73
C ASP A 52 6.48 -9.26 2.63
N LYS A 53 6.92 -7.99 2.51
CA LYS A 53 6.49 -7.09 1.45
C LYS A 53 6.87 -7.64 0.07
N HIS A 54 8.11 -8.08 -0.10
CA HIS A 54 8.60 -8.62 -1.36
C HIS A 54 7.83 -9.89 -1.78
N VAL A 55 7.52 -10.78 -0.83
CA VAL A 55 6.67 -11.96 -1.10
C VAL A 55 5.27 -11.55 -1.55
N ARG A 56 4.65 -10.58 -0.88
CA ARG A 56 3.30 -10.08 -1.25
C ARG A 56 3.30 -9.40 -2.62
N GLU A 57 4.34 -8.64 -2.93
CA GLU A 57 4.51 -8.02 -4.25
C GLU A 57 4.60 -9.08 -5.35
N ILE A 58 5.42 -10.12 -5.15
CA ILE A 58 5.51 -11.25 -6.09
C ILE A 58 4.15 -11.93 -6.26
N GLN A 59 3.40 -12.13 -5.17
CA GLN A 59 2.06 -12.73 -5.24
C GLN A 59 1.08 -11.84 -6.01
N LEU A 60 1.10 -10.53 -5.77
CA LEU A 60 0.26 -9.57 -6.48
C LEU A 60 0.59 -9.58 -7.97
N VAL A 61 1.87 -9.53 -8.34
CA VAL A 61 2.31 -9.64 -9.74
C VAL A 61 1.86 -10.95 -10.36
N LYS A 62 1.91 -12.08 -9.65
CA LYS A 62 1.42 -13.38 -10.14
C LYS A 62 -0.08 -13.37 -10.44
N VAL A 63 -0.88 -12.73 -9.60
CA VAL A 63 -2.35 -12.66 -9.78
C VAL A 63 -2.72 -11.64 -10.85
N THR A 64 -2.03 -10.50 -10.92
CA THR A 64 -2.28 -9.44 -11.90
C THR A 64 -1.60 -9.70 -13.25
N ARG A 65 -1.01 -10.89 -13.47
CA ARG A 65 -0.43 -11.23 -14.79
C ARG A 65 -1.50 -11.09 -15.87
N PRO A 66 -1.23 -10.36 -16.97
CA PRO A 66 -2.21 -10.10 -18.01
C PRO A 66 -2.79 -11.39 -18.61
N GLN A 67 -1.96 -12.43 -18.74
CA GLN A 67 -2.39 -13.76 -19.20
C GLN A 67 -3.44 -14.40 -18.28
N LEU A 68 -3.29 -14.25 -16.96
CA LEU A 68 -4.25 -14.79 -15.99
C LEU A 68 -5.52 -13.95 -15.96
N VAL A 69 -5.39 -12.63 -16.03
CA VAL A 69 -6.53 -11.70 -16.12
C VAL A 69 -7.35 -11.97 -17.38
N GLU A 70 -6.71 -12.20 -18.54
CA GLU A 70 -7.39 -12.57 -19.79
C GLU A 70 -8.13 -13.91 -19.65
N HIS A 71 -7.48 -14.93 -19.08
CA HIS A 71 -8.13 -16.22 -18.85
C HIS A 71 -9.30 -16.13 -17.87
N MET A 72 -9.17 -15.31 -16.82
CA MET A 72 -10.25 -15.08 -15.85
C MET A 72 -11.41 -14.28 -16.48
N ALA A 73 -11.11 -13.29 -17.31
CA ALA A 73 -12.10 -12.53 -18.07
C ALA A 73 -12.87 -13.42 -19.07
N GLN A 74 -12.17 -14.29 -19.78
CA GLN A 74 -12.78 -15.23 -20.74
C GLN A 74 -13.62 -16.29 -20.03
N SER A 75 -13.15 -16.85 -18.90
CA SER A 75 -13.83 -17.96 -18.20
C SER A 75 -14.97 -17.53 -17.28
N LYS A 76 -14.85 -16.39 -16.59
CA LYS A 76 -15.87 -15.94 -15.61
C LYS A 76 -16.81 -14.88 -16.16
N PHE A 77 -16.33 -14.06 -17.10
CA PHE A 77 -17.12 -12.94 -17.63
C PHE A 77 -17.48 -13.12 -19.11
N THR A 78 -17.08 -14.24 -19.75
CA THR A 78 -17.33 -14.51 -21.18
C THR A 78 -16.86 -13.36 -22.10
N LEU A 79 -15.89 -12.56 -21.64
CA LEU A 79 -15.34 -11.46 -22.44
C LEU A 79 -14.45 -12.05 -23.55
N LYS A 80 -14.85 -11.83 -24.80
CA LYS A 80 -14.00 -12.07 -25.97
C LYS A 80 -13.01 -10.92 -26.15
N LYS A 81 -11.82 -11.25 -26.63
CA LYS A 81 -10.81 -10.26 -27.05
C LYS A 81 -11.42 -9.40 -28.16
N ILE A 82 -11.48 -8.09 -27.92
CA ILE A 82 -12.09 -7.12 -28.84
C ILE A 82 -11.29 -7.12 -30.14
N GLN A 83 -11.94 -7.47 -31.24
CA GLN A 83 -11.38 -7.37 -32.59
C GLN A 83 -11.71 -6.00 -33.17
N ALA A 84 -10.84 -5.46 -34.02
CA ALA A 84 -10.94 -4.08 -34.52
C ALA A 84 -12.27 -3.75 -35.22
N ASP A 85 -12.96 -4.75 -35.79
CA ASP A 85 -14.24 -4.59 -36.50
C ASP A 85 -15.48 -4.97 -35.67
N GLN A 86 -15.36 -5.15 -34.35
CA GLN A 86 -16.49 -5.55 -33.51
C GLN A 86 -17.27 -4.34 -32.97
N ILE A 87 -18.54 -4.21 -33.37
CA ILE A 87 -19.43 -3.15 -32.89
C ILE A 87 -19.96 -3.50 -31.49
N ILE A 88 -19.58 -2.70 -30.49
CA ILE A 88 -20.05 -2.85 -29.10
C ILE A 88 -21.33 -2.02 -28.93
N HIS A 89 -22.46 -2.69 -28.71
CA HIS A 89 -23.68 -2.02 -28.31
C HIS A 89 -23.58 -1.58 -26.85
N LEU A 90 -23.06 -0.38 -26.62
CA LEU A 90 -23.18 0.31 -25.33
C LEU A 90 -24.64 0.74 -25.18
N SER A 91 -25.50 -0.15 -24.69
CA SER A 91 -26.84 0.24 -24.28
C SER A 91 -26.69 1.14 -23.07
N GLY A 92 -26.68 2.44 -23.31
CA GLY A 92 -26.68 3.45 -22.27
C GLY A 92 -27.86 3.19 -21.36
N SER A 93 -27.56 3.03 -20.08
CA SER A 93 -28.48 3.03 -18.94
C SER A 93 -29.87 3.62 -19.23
N THR A 94 -30.80 2.78 -19.68
CA THR A 94 -32.23 2.97 -19.47
C THR A 94 -32.74 1.93 -18.46
N ALA A 95 -31.92 1.63 -17.45
CA ALA A 95 -32.38 0.93 -16.26
C ALA A 95 -33.08 1.92 -15.32
N SER A 96 -34.22 2.50 -15.75
CA SER A 96 -35.30 3.06 -14.92
C SER A 96 -36.17 4.07 -15.70
N VAL A 97 -36.86 3.66 -16.76
CA VAL A 97 -38.13 4.31 -17.12
C VAL A 97 -39.12 3.22 -17.47
N VAL A 98 -39.76 2.71 -16.42
CA VAL A 98 -41.09 2.14 -16.55
C VAL A 98 -42.00 3.31 -16.87
N ASP A 99 -42.38 3.49 -18.14
CA ASP A 99 -43.68 4.07 -18.41
C ASP A 99 -44.28 3.63 -19.75
N MET A 100 -45.51 3.13 -19.60
CA MET A 100 -46.62 2.99 -20.53
C MET A 100 -46.38 2.64 -22.01
N THR A 101 -46.80 1.41 -22.34
CA THR A 101 -47.38 0.98 -23.62
C THR A 101 -48.25 2.05 -24.29
N PRO A 102 -48.30 2.07 -25.63
CA PRO A 102 -49.48 1.46 -26.26
C PRO A 102 -49.17 0.57 -27.46
N ALA A 103 -50.15 -0.28 -27.70
CA ALA A 103 -50.17 -1.42 -28.59
C ALA A 103 -49.90 -1.14 -30.08
N THR A 104 -49.08 -2.04 -30.63
CA THR A 104 -49.15 -2.69 -31.95
C THR A 104 -50.49 -2.59 -32.69
N LYS A 105 -50.43 -2.16 -33.97
CA LYS A 105 -50.99 -2.82 -35.19
C LYS A 105 -50.63 -1.94 -36.41
N ALA A 106 -49.63 -2.30 -37.22
CA ALA A 106 -49.61 -3.32 -38.27
C ALA A 106 -50.44 -2.95 -39.52
N ALA A 107 -49.76 -2.45 -40.56
CA ALA A 107 -50.07 -2.70 -41.97
C ALA A 107 -48.78 -2.48 -42.79
N PRO A 108 -48.40 -3.44 -43.64
CA PRO A 108 -48.20 -3.04 -45.02
C PRO A 108 -48.89 -3.97 -46.03
N ASN A 109 -49.28 -3.31 -47.11
CA ASN A 109 -49.97 -3.79 -48.28
C ASN A 109 -48.91 -4.11 -49.35
N VAL A 110 -48.74 -5.37 -49.78
CA VAL A 110 -48.15 -5.72 -51.09
C VAL A 110 -48.75 -7.04 -51.59
N ALA A 111 -49.05 -7.03 -52.88
CA ALA A 111 -49.92 -7.93 -53.60
C ALA A 111 -49.22 -9.10 -54.32
N LYS A 112 -50.10 -9.97 -54.87
CA LYS A 112 -49.97 -10.94 -55.99
C LYS A 112 -49.31 -12.30 -55.70
N LYS A 113 -50.11 -13.37 -55.84
CA LYS A 113 -50.05 -14.28 -57.01
C LYS A 113 -51.10 -15.42 -56.99
N GLU A 114 -51.78 -15.56 -58.14
CA GLU A 114 -52.29 -16.77 -58.84
C GLU A 114 -53.50 -17.52 -58.27
N LEU A 115 -54.68 -17.34 -58.91
CA LEU A 115 -55.31 -18.32 -59.83
C LEU A 115 -56.39 -17.64 -60.67
#